data_AF-A0A2T6CTH9-F1
#
_entry.id   AF-A0A2T6CTH9-F1
#
_cell.length_a   1.000
_cell.length_b   1.000
_cell.length_c   1.000
_cell.angle_alpha   90.00
_cell.angle_beta   90.00
_cell.angle_gamma   90.00
#
_symmetry.space_group_name_H-M   'P 1'
#
loop_
_entity.id
_entity.type
_entity.pdbx_description
1 polymer ?
#
loop_
_entity_poly.entity_id
_entity_poly.type
_entity_poly.pdbx_seq_one_letter_code
_entity_poly.pdbx_strand_id
1 'polypeptide(L)' 'MDHTTDKIHVMPDEGQWDVEDQDGALLTHDSDKDAAIARARDLARERGLRTVVLHDGDGVTEEIAVET' A
#
# COMPACT_ATOMS: atom_id res chain seq x y z
N MET A 1 -3.02 23.82 -4.05
CA MET A 1 -3.66 22.53 -4.34
C MET A 1 -2.63 21.50 -3.96
N ASP A 2 -2.73 21.02 -2.73
CA ASP A 2 -1.93 19.90 -2.25
C ASP A 2 -2.18 18.76 -3.23
N HIS A 3 -1.19 18.49 -4.08
CA HIS A 3 -1.12 17.20 -4.75
C HIS A 3 -0.83 16.23 -3.62
N THR A 4 -1.87 15.80 -2.90
CA THR A 4 -1.78 14.66 -2.02
C THR A 4 -1.36 13.53 -2.93
N THR A 5 -0.07 13.21 -2.90
CA THR A 5 0.52 12.16 -3.73
C THR A 5 -0.30 10.92 -3.48
N ASP A 6 -1.04 10.47 -4.48
CA ASP A 6 -1.90 9.29 -4.34
C ASP A 6 -1.00 8.08 -4.04
N LYS A 7 -1.37 7.34 -2.99
CA LYS A 7 -0.55 6.28 -2.39
C LYS A 7 -1.41 5.04 -2.20
N ILE A 8 -0.75 3.90 -2.22
CA ILE A 8 -1.34 2.63 -1.80
C ILE A 8 -0.81 2.29 -0.42
N HIS A 9 -1.71 1.88 0.47
CA HIS A 9 -1.44 1.56 1.86
C HIS A 9 -1.44 0.04 2.01
N VAL A 10 -0.49 -0.50 2.76
CA VAL A 10 -0.42 -1.92 3.11
C VAL A 10 -0.48 -1.99 4.63
N MET A 11 -1.57 -2.51 5.16
CA MET A 11 -1.85 -2.56 6.60
C MET A 11 -2.00 -3.99 7.09
N PRO A 12 -1.43 -4.34 8.27
CA PRO A 12 -1.69 -5.63 8.87
C PRO A 12 -3.10 -5.65 9.45
N ASP A 13 -3.87 -6.70 9.14
CA ASP A 13 -5.22 -6.95 9.67
C ASP A 13 -5.28 -8.39 10.18
N GLU A 14 -5.67 -8.62 11.44
CA GLU A 14 -5.77 -9.93 12.14
C GLU A 14 -5.21 -11.21 11.43
N GLY A 15 -3.91 -11.26 11.16
CA GLY A 15 -3.23 -12.44 10.56
C GLY A 15 -3.11 -12.43 9.03
N GLN A 16 -3.44 -11.31 8.39
CA GLN A 16 -3.29 -11.00 6.98
C GLN A 16 -2.79 -9.54 6.79
N TRP A 17 -2.63 -9.15 5.54
CA TRP A 17 -2.18 -7.85 5.10
C TRP A 17 -3.14 -7.31 4.06
N ASP A 18 -3.86 -6.26 4.43
CA ASP A 18 -4.77 -5.53 3.59
C ASP A 18 -4.01 -4.50 2.77
N VAL A 19 -4.41 -4.36 1.50
CA VAL A 19 -3.88 -3.38 0.57
C VAL A 19 -5.03 -2.44 0.22
N GLU A 20 -4.91 -1.19 0.63
CA GLU A 20 -5.93 -0.16 0.51
C GLU A 20 -5.43 1.00 -0.34
N ASP A 21 -6.35 1.76 -0.92
CA ASP A 21 -5.99 3.05 -1.51
C ASP A 21 -5.89 4.16 -0.44
N GLN A 22 -5.54 5.37 -0.86
CA GLN A 22 -5.41 6.53 0.03
C GLN A 22 -6.72 6.89 0.77
N ASP A 23 -7.89 6.58 0.21
CA ASP A 23 -9.21 6.78 0.85
C ASP A 23 -9.54 5.69 1.88
N GLY A 24 -8.72 4.63 1.97
CA GLY A 24 -8.96 3.47 2.81
C GLY A 24 -9.92 2.45 2.18
N ALA A 25 -10.13 2.48 0.86
CA ALA A 25 -10.89 1.42 0.20
C ALA A 25 -10.00 0.19 -0.01
N LEU A 26 -10.46 -0.96 0.49
CA LEU A 26 -9.77 -2.23 0.32
C LEU A 26 -9.70 -2.63 -1.16
N LEU A 27 -8.48 -2.76 -1.67
CA LEU A 27 -8.19 -3.18 -3.04
C LEU A 27 -7.97 -4.69 -3.12
N THR A 28 -7.18 -5.23 -2.20
CA THR A 28 -6.88 -6.66 -2.09
C THR A 28 -6.37 -6.96 -0.68
N HIS A 29 -6.25 -8.25 -0.33
CA HIS A 29 -5.56 -8.70 0.87
C HIS A 29 -4.76 -9.95 0.57
N ASP A 30 -3.69 -10.17 1.34
CA ASP A 30 -2.85 -11.37 1.27
C ASP A 30 -2.46 -11.80 2.68
N SER A 31 -2.31 -13.10 2.91
CA SER A 31 -1.84 -13.61 4.21
C SER A 31 -0.34 -13.39 4.45
N ASP A 32 0.41 -13.08 3.40
CA ASP A 32 1.86 -12.86 3.44
C ASP A 32 2.20 -11.39 3.15
N LYS A 33 3.09 -10.82 3.96
CA LYS A 33 3.50 -9.42 3.88
C LYS A 33 4.18 -9.09 2.55
N ASP A 34 5.10 -9.94 2.11
CA ASP A 34 5.84 -9.72 0.86
C ASP A 34 4.91 -9.83 -0.35
N ALA A 35 3.94 -10.75 -0.30
CA ALA A 35 2.89 -10.86 -1.31
C ALA A 35 2.04 -9.58 -1.39
N ALA A 36 1.56 -9.07 -0.25
CA ALA A 36 0.77 -7.84 -0.19
C ALA A 36 1.56 -6.63 -0.72
N ILE A 37 2.83 -6.48 -0.34
CA ILE A 37 3.71 -5.41 -0.83
C ILE A 37 3.92 -5.52 -2.35
N ALA A 38 4.13 -6.73 -2.87
CA ALA A 38 4.29 -6.96 -4.31
C ALA A 38 3.03 -6.56 -5.08
N ARG A 39 1.83 -6.91 -4.57
CA ARG A 39 0.54 -6.50 -5.13
C ARG A 39 0.35 -4.99 -5.08
N ALA A 40 0.65 -4.36 -3.94
CA ALA A 40 0.57 -2.92 -3.78
C ALA A 40 1.48 -2.17 -4.76
N ARG A 41 2.69 -2.68 -5.01
CA ARG A 41 3.61 -2.14 -6.02
C ARG A 41 3.05 -2.27 -7.44
N ASP A 42 2.46 -3.41 -7.78
CA ASP A 42 1.86 -3.64 -9.10
C ASP A 42 0.69 -2.66 -9.34
N LEU A 43 -0.23 -2.59 -8.38
CA LEU A 43 -1.37 -1.65 -8.41
C LEU A 43 -0.89 -0.20 -8.48
N ALA A 44 0.17 0.15 -7.75
CA ALA A 44 0.75 1.48 -7.78
C ALA A 44 1.29 1.80 -9.18
N ARG A 45 1.99 0.85 -9.84
CA ARG A 45 2.44 1.03 -11.23
C ARG A 45 1.28 1.17 -12.21
N GLU A 46 0.25 0.33 -12.09
CA GLU A 46 -0.94 0.39 -12.95
C GLU A 46 -1.66 1.74 -12.84
N ARG A 47 -1.66 2.33 -11.65
CA ARG A 47 -2.25 3.65 -11.36
C ARG A 47 -1.31 4.84 -11.62
N GLY A 48 -0.05 4.59 -11.99
CA GLY A 48 0.96 5.64 -12.19
C GLY A 48 1.46 6.30 -10.90
N LEU A 49 1.30 5.61 -9.77
CA LEU A 49 1.73 6.03 -8.46
C LEU A 49 3.19 5.68 -8.23
N ARG A 50 3.86 6.49 -7.41
CA ARG A 50 5.30 6.37 -7.15
C ARG A 50 5.62 5.86 -5.75
N THR A 51 4.61 5.64 -4.93
CA THR A 51 4.82 5.38 -3.50
C THR A 51 3.79 4.41 -2.98
N VAL A 52 4.27 3.39 -2.28
CA VAL A 52 3.49 2.47 -1.45
C VAL A 52 3.87 2.74 0.00
N VAL A 53 2.89 2.77 0.89
CA VAL A 53 3.07 3.02 2.31
C VAL A 53 2.79 1.73 3.05
N LEU A 54 3.77 1.21 3.75
CA LEU A 54 3.62 0.08 4.64
C LEU A 54 3.34 0.58 6.07
N HIS A 55 2.30 0.05 6.68
CA HIS A 55 1.96 0.26 8.09
C HIS A 55 2.31 -0.98 8.90
N ASP A 56 2.61 -0.79 10.17
CA ASP A 56 2.92 -1.86 11.12
C ASP A 56 2.21 -1.51 12.43
N GLY A 57 0.93 -1.87 12.53
CA GLY A 57 0.09 -1.84 13.74
C GLY A 57 -0.21 -0.48 14.41
N ASP A 58 0.77 0.43 14.46
CA ASP A 58 0.77 1.67 15.24
C ASP A 58 1.00 2.92 14.36
N GLY A 59 1.23 2.75 13.05
CA GLY A 59 1.36 3.85 12.09
C GLY A 59 2.13 3.50 10.81
N VAL A 60 2.49 4.54 10.03
CA VAL A 60 3.32 4.41 8.83
C VAL A 60 4.72 3.98 9.24
N THR A 61 5.15 2.84 8.73
CA THR A 61 6.44 2.23 9.04
C THR A 61 7.45 2.51 7.94
N GLU A 62 7.02 2.42 6.68
CA GLU A 62 7.95 2.54 5.55
C GLU A 62 7.26 3.08 4.29
N GLU A 63 7.90 4.05 3.63
CA GLU A 63 7.50 4.50 2.30
C GLU A 63 8.39 3.83 1.25
N ILE A 64 7.79 2.96 0.47
CA ILE A 64 8.45 2.20 -0.58
C ILE A 64 8.26 2.95 -1.90
N ALA A 65 9.36 3.46 -2.45
CA ALA A 65 9.36 4.03 -3.79
C ALA A 65 9.05 2.93 -4.83
N VAL A 66 8.14 3.24 -5.74
CA VAL A 66 7.79 2.40 -6.89
C VAL A 66 8.54 2.96 -8.09
N GLU A 67 9.56 2.24 -8.52
CA GLU A 67 10.20 2.52 -9.81
C GLU A 67 9.21 2.13 -10.92
N THR A 68 8.71 3.15 -11.59
CA THR A 68 7.83 3.09 -12.77
C THR A 68 8.64 2.92 -14.04
#